data_AF-A0A5E4HFW8-F1
#
_entry.id   AF-A0A5E4HFW8-F1
#
_cell.length_a   1.000
_cell.length_b   1.000
_cell.length_c   1.000
_cell.angle_alpha   90.00
_cell.angle_beta   90.00
_cell.angle_gamma   90.00
#
_symmetry.space_group_name_H-M   'P 1'
#
loop_
_entity.id
_entity.type
_entity.pdbx_description
1 polymer ?
#
loop_
_entity_poly.entity_id
_entity_poly.type
_entity_poly.pdbx_seq_one_letter_code
_entity_poly.pdbx_strand_id
1 'polypeptide(L)'
;MECYGVKSKEKVLIVVDTSTPAPIGKSLFEAAKNLGCEVILMTMLPHTRHGEEIPLSVAEAMKNSDVVIAPTTFSLTHTQAKINACKAGARVASMPGITEKMMAQGGMTADYNKINEIAIELNKKLENAKKIRVVTHSGTDILFDLEGCKWHMDTGMSLEPGCSAAIFRQESFI
;
A
#
# COMPACT_ATOMS: atom_id res chain seq x y z
N MET A 1 -11.75 -3.97 -0.16
CA MET A 1 -11.93 -2.87 -1.14
C MET A 1 -12.10 -1.52 -0.48
N GLU A 2 -12.74 -1.45 0.68
CA GLU A 2 -12.95 -0.19 1.43
C GLU A 2 -11.65 0.55 1.77
N CYS A 3 -10.55 -0.16 2.05
CA CYS A 3 -9.23 0.43 2.34
C CYS A 3 -8.62 1.24 1.17
N TYR A 4 -9.14 1.05 -0.04
CA TYR A 4 -8.71 1.72 -1.28
C TYR A 4 -9.74 2.73 -1.79
N GLY A 5 -10.85 2.88 -1.08
CA GLY A 5 -11.96 3.75 -1.48
C GLY A 5 -12.52 3.41 -2.86
N VAL A 6 -12.42 2.14 -3.31
CA VAL A 6 -12.87 1.73 -4.65
C VAL A 6 -14.37 1.97 -4.79
N LYS A 7 -14.76 2.70 -5.84
CA LYS A 7 -16.15 3.00 -6.18
C LYS A 7 -16.57 2.25 -7.43
N SER A 8 -17.88 2.04 -7.57
CA SER A 8 -18.45 1.48 -8.78
C SER A 8 -18.06 2.31 -10.01
N LYS A 9 -17.86 1.66 -11.16
CA LYS A 9 -17.43 2.22 -12.45
C LYS A 9 -15.99 2.74 -12.52
N GLU A 10 -15.19 2.59 -11.48
CA GLU A 10 -13.75 2.89 -11.55
C GLU A 10 -12.99 1.81 -12.33
N LYS A 11 -11.88 2.21 -12.95
CA LYS A 11 -10.92 1.32 -13.61
C LYS A 11 -9.96 0.75 -12.58
N VAL A 12 -10.09 -0.54 -12.31
CA VAL A 12 -9.29 -1.26 -11.32
C VAL A 12 -8.31 -2.18 -12.03
N LEU A 13 -7.02 -1.95 -11.83
CA LEU A 13 -5.97 -2.84 -12.30
C LEU A 13 -5.44 -3.67 -11.13
N ILE A 14 -5.41 -4.99 -11.31
CA ILE A 14 -4.75 -5.91 -10.40
C ILE A 14 -3.48 -6.42 -11.09
N VAL A 15 -2.33 -6.23 -10.45
CA VAL A 15 -1.02 -6.65 -10.97
C VAL A 15 -0.45 -7.73 -10.07
N VAL A 16 -0.30 -8.93 -10.60
CA VAL A 16 0.31 -10.07 -9.88
C VAL A 16 1.56 -10.54 -10.61
N ASP A 17 2.40 -11.29 -9.92
CA ASP A 17 3.46 -12.05 -10.59
C ASP A 17 3.19 -13.56 -10.56
N THR A 18 3.93 -14.33 -11.36
CA THR A 18 3.77 -15.79 -11.44
C THR A 18 4.06 -16.52 -10.12
N SER A 19 4.71 -15.85 -9.16
CA SER A 19 4.98 -16.37 -7.82
C SER A 19 3.87 -16.04 -6.82
N THR A 20 2.95 -15.15 -7.19
CA THR A 20 1.79 -14.79 -6.38
C THR A 20 0.75 -15.93 -6.42
N PRO A 21 0.25 -16.41 -5.28
CA PRO A 21 -0.78 -17.45 -5.26
C PRO A 21 -2.02 -17.05 -6.08
N ALA A 22 -2.40 -17.92 -7.03
CA ALA A 22 -3.49 -17.65 -7.97
C ALA A 22 -4.84 -17.24 -7.32
N PRO A 23 -5.25 -17.78 -6.15
CA PRO A 23 -6.47 -17.36 -5.49
C PRO A 23 -6.48 -15.89 -5.09
N ILE A 24 -5.33 -15.27 -4.83
CA ILE A 24 -5.25 -13.86 -4.38
C ILE A 24 -5.70 -12.93 -5.50
N GLY A 25 -5.07 -13.01 -6.67
CA GLY A 25 -5.43 -12.20 -7.83
C GLY A 25 -6.89 -12.41 -8.25
N LYS A 26 -7.35 -13.67 -8.27
CA LYS A 26 -8.73 -14.02 -8.61
C LYS A 26 -9.75 -13.46 -7.62
N SER A 27 -9.47 -13.52 -6.32
CA SER A 27 -10.38 -13.02 -5.29
C SER A 27 -10.52 -11.50 -5.34
N LEU A 28 -9.41 -10.78 -5.58
CA LEU A 28 -9.43 -9.33 -5.79
C LEU A 28 -10.22 -8.95 -7.05
N PHE A 29 -10.05 -9.73 -8.12
CA PHE A 29 -10.75 -9.51 -9.38
C PHE A 29 -12.27 -9.65 -9.22
N GLU A 30 -12.72 -10.75 -8.62
CA GLU A 30 -14.14 -10.97 -8.36
C GLU A 30 -14.72 -9.93 -7.39
N ALA A 31 -13.96 -9.50 -6.38
CA ALA A 31 -14.40 -8.42 -5.50
C ALA A 31 -14.60 -7.11 -6.28
N ALA A 32 -13.66 -6.69 -7.13
CA ALA A 32 -13.79 -5.45 -7.92
C ALA A 32 -14.96 -5.52 -8.90
N LYS A 33 -15.09 -6.67 -9.57
CA LYS A 33 -16.19 -6.95 -10.50
C LYS A 33 -17.55 -6.89 -9.81
N ASN A 34 -17.68 -7.48 -8.62
CA ASN A 34 -18.93 -7.45 -7.84
C ASN A 34 -19.29 -6.04 -7.34
N LEU A 35 -18.30 -5.15 -7.16
CA LEU A 35 -18.52 -3.72 -6.90
C LEU A 35 -18.96 -2.93 -8.16
N GLY A 36 -18.98 -3.57 -9.34
CA GLY A 36 -19.32 -2.94 -10.61
C GLY A 36 -18.20 -2.09 -11.21
N CYS A 37 -16.93 -2.47 -10.94
CA CYS A 37 -15.76 -1.80 -11.51
C CYS A 37 -15.42 -2.36 -12.90
N GLU A 38 -14.72 -1.57 -13.71
CA GLU A 38 -14.03 -2.06 -14.91
C GLU A 38 -12.68 -2.65 -14.46
N VAL A 39 -12.61 -3.96 -14.31
CA VAL A 39 -11.45 -4.63 -13.70
C VAL A 39 -10.61 -5.40 -14.72
N ILE A 40 -9.28 -5.23 -14.63
CA ILE A 40 -8.28 -5.97 -15.39
C ILE A 40 -7.32 -6.67 -14.43
N LEU A 41 -6.97 -7.92 -14.71
CA LEU A 41 -5.91 -8.66 -14.03
C LEU A 41 -4.74 -8.87 -15.00
N MET A 42 -3.55 -8.39 -14.64
CA MET A 42 -2.31 -8.61 -15.38
C MET A 42 -1.35 -9.46 -14.54
N THR A 43 -0.71 -10.44 -15.21
CA THR A 43 0.33 -11.28 -14.60
C THR A 43 1.66 -10.99 -15.27
N MET A 44 2.70 -10.77 -14.48
CA MET A 44 4.08 -10.58 -14.95
C MET A 44 5.04 -11.59 -14.31
N LEU A 45 6.31 -11.61 -14.76
CA LEU A 45 7.35 -12.37 -14.07
C LEU A 45 7.75 -11.64 -12.78
N PRO A 46 8.17 -12.37 -11.72
CA PRO A 46 8.68 -11.74 -10.52
C PRO A 46 9.98 -11.01 -10.82
N HIS A 47 10.15 -9.86 -10.17
CA HIS A 47 11.41 -9.11 -10.19
C HIS A 47 12.49 -9.81 -9.35
N THR A 48 13.71 -9.25 -9.35
CA THR A 48 14.82 -9.78 -8.55
C THR A 48 15.00 -9.06 -7.21
N ARG A 49 14.48 -7.84 -7.10
CA ARG A 49 14.59 -7.00 -5.89
C ARG A 49 13.45 -5.99 -5.77
N HIS A 50 13.29 -5.41 -4.59
CA HIS A 50 12.37 -4.30 -4.35
C HIS A 50 12.75 -3.05 -5.15
N GLY A 51 11.76 -2.34 -5.70
CA GLY A 51 11.97 -1.10 -6.45
C GLY A 51 12.57 -1.27 -7.85
N GLU A 52 12.64 -2.50 -8.35
CA GLU A 52 13.00 -2.76 -9.75
C GLU A 52 11.87 -2.31 -10.70
N GLU A 53 12.22 -1.69 -11.83
CA GLU A 53 11.22 -1.23 -12.79
C GLU A 53 10.47 -2.40 -13.43
N ILE A 54 9.18 -2.17 -13.66
CA ILE A 54 8.24 -3.16 -14.20
C ILE A 54 8.14 -3.07 -15.74
N PRO A 55 7.60 -4.10 -16.41
CA PRO A 55 7.38 -4.03 -17.86
C PRO A 55 6.56 -2.80 -18.27
N LEU A 56 6.96 -2.15 -19.37
CA LEU A 56 6.33 -0.89 -19.83
C LEU A 56 4.82 -1.03 -20.04
N SER A 57 4.36 -2.19 -20.53
CA SER A 57 2.93 -2.47 -20.70
C SER A 57 2.15 -2.43 -19.39
N VAL A 58 2.72 -2.93 -18.30
CA VAL A 58 2.13 -2.87 -16.95
C VAL A 58 2.17 -1.42 -16.44
N ALA A 59 3.29 -0.72 -16.63
CA ALA A 59 3.43 0.67 -16.19
C ALA A 59 2.42 1.61 -16.86
N GLU A 60 2.18 1.46 -18.17
CA GLU A 60 1.17 2.24 -18.89
C GLU A 60 -0.25 1.86 -18.46
N ALA A 61 -0.52 0.57 -18.21
CA ALA A 61 -1.81 0.16 -17.66
C ALA A 61 -2.06 0.78 -16.28
N MET A 62 -1.05 0.79 -15.40
CA MET A 62 -1.13 1.43 -14.08
C MET A 62 -1.44 2.91 -14.18
N LYS A 63 -0.82 3.62 -15.13
CA LYS A 63 -1.04 5.06 -15.35
C LYS A 63 -2.46 5.39 -15.84
N ASN A 64 -3.11 4.46 -16.56
CA ASN A 64 -4.45 4.64 -17.12
C ASN A 64 -5.58 4.06 -16.23
N SER A 65 -5.26 3.67 -15.00
CA SER A 65 -6.19 3.09 -14.03
C SER A 65 -6.50 4.08 -12.91
N ASP A 66 -7.71 4.03 -12.36
CA ASP A 66 -8.08 4.84 -11.19
C ASP A 66 -7.51 4.23 -9.91
N VAL A 67 -7.52 2.89 -9.82
CA VAL A 67 -7.00 2.13 -8.69
C VAL A 67 -6.10 1.00 -9.20
N VAL A 68 -4.91 0.87 -8.61
CA VAL A 68 -3.98 -0.24 -8.86
C VAL A 68 -3.77 -1.02 -7.56
N ILE A 69 -4.03 -2.32 -7.60
CA ILE A 69 -3.75 -3.24 -6.49
C ILE A 69 -2.67 -4.21 -6.97
N ALA A 70 -1.48 -4.12 -6.40
CA ALA A 70 -0.30 -4.89 -6.81
C ALA A 70 0.14 -5.88 -5.71
N PRO A 71 -0.53 -7.03 -5.56
CA PRO A 71 -0.02 -8.14 -4.77
C PRO A 71 1.07 -8.86 -5.56
N THR A 72 2.31 -8.47 -5.29
CA THR A 72 3.51 -8.97 -5.96
C THR A 72 4.49 -9.54 -4.93
N THR A 73 5.46 -10.31 -5.38
CA THR A 73 6.54 -10.86 -4.55
C THR A 73 7.44 -9.73 -4.04
N PHE A 74 7.80 -8.79 -4.92
CA PHE A 74 8.64 -7.64 -4.59
C PHE A 74 7.83 -6.34 -4.61
N SER A 75 8.28 -5.36 -3.81
CA SER A 75 7.60 -4.08 -3.65
C SER A 75 7.81 -3.18 -4.87
N LEU A 76 6.73 -2.52 -5.30
CA LEU A 76 6.72 -1.53 -6.38
C LEU A 76 6.82 -0.09 -5.87
N THR A 77 6.92 0.12 -4.56
CA THR A 77 6.78 1.43 -3.90
C THR A 77 7.77 2.48 -4.42
N HIS A 78 8.99 2.06 -4.77
CA HIS A 78 10.06 2.95 -5.25
C HIS A 78 10.27 2.92 -6.77
N THR A 79 9.32 2.38 -7.54
CA THR A 79 9.40 2.37 -9.00
C THR A 79 8.91 3.68 -9.61
N GLN A 80 9.50 4.07 -10.74
CA GLN A 80 9.00 5.16 -11.58
C GLN A 80 7.61 4.84 -12.11
N ALA A 81 7.31 3.58 -12.43
CA ALA A 81 5.98 3.17 -12.82
C ALA A 81 4.91 3.57 -11.78
N LYS A 82 5.14 3.27 -10.49
CA LYS A 82 4.26 3.69 -9.41
C LYS A 82 4.20 5.21 -9.27
N ILE A 83 5.35 5.89 -9.26
CA ILE A 83 5.41 7.34 -9.12
C ILE A 83 4.62 8.04 -10.22
N ASN A 84 4.77 7.58 -11.47
CA ASN A 84 4.10 8.12 -12.63
C ASN A 84 2.60 7.82 -12.63
N ALA A 85 2.19 6.64 -12.17
CA ALA A 85 0.78 6.31 -11.99
C ALA A 85 0.12 7.21 -10.95
N CYS A 86 0.75 7.41 -9.79
CA CYS A 86 0.25 8.35 -8.77
C CYS A 86 0.17 9.78 -9.30
N LYS A 87 1.19 10.25 -10.04
CA LYS A 87 1.16 11.57 -10.70
C LYS A 87 0.03 11.71 -11.72
N ALA A 88 -0.38 10.62 -12.36
CA ALA A 88 -1.51 10.59 -13.27
C ALA A 88 -2.88 10.49 -12.55
N GLY A 89 -2.88 10.42 -11.22
CA GLY A 89 -4.09 10.38 -10.40
C GLY A 89 -4.46 8.99 -9.87
N ALA A 90 -3.75 7.94 -10.29
CA ALA A 90 -4.02 6.57 -9.84
C ALA A 90 -3.72 6.40 -8.35
N ARG A 91 -4.59 5.66 -7.65
CA ARG A 91 -4.36 5.23 -6.27
C ARG A 91 -3.67 3.87 -6.30
N VAL A 92 -2.43 3.80 -5.83
CA VAL A 92 -1.60 2.58 -5.98
C VAL A 92 -1.32 1.94 -4.64
N ALA A 93 -1.70 0.67 -4.54
CA ALA A 93 -1.47 -0.19 -3.39
C ALA A 93 -0.46 -1.27 -3.73
N SER A 94 0.71 -1.22 -3.08
CA SER A 94 1.71 -2.29 -3.20
C SER A 94 1.59 -3.23 -2.01
N MET A 95 1.45 -4.53 -2.30
CA MET A 95 1.27 -5.58 -1.31
C MET A 95 2.38 -6.64 -1.49
N PRO A 96 3.65 -6.30 -1.17
CA PRO A 96 4.77 -7.23 -1.33
C PRO A 96 4.64 -8.45 -0.41
N GLY A 97 4.94 -9.63 -0.94
CA GLY A 97 5.02 -10.87 -0.16
C GLY A 97 3.67 -11.35 0.39
N ILE A 98 2.56 -10.95 -0.24
CA ILE A 98 1.23 -11.34 0.24
C ILE A 98 1.04 -12.86 0.16
N THR A 99 0.42 -13.42 1.20
CA THR A 99 0.10 -14.85 1.27
C THR A 99 -1.40 -15.05 1.47
N GLU A 100 -1.91 -16.23 1.10
CA GLU A 100 -3.31 -16.60 1.34
C GLU A 100 -3.67 -16.53 2.83
N LYS A 101 -2.72 -16.89 3.70
CA LYS A 101 -2.89 -16.77 5.16
C LYS A 101 -3.07 -15.30 5.58
N MET A 102 -2.31 -14.37 5.00
CA MET A 102 -2.46 -12.94 5.27
C MET A 102 -3.80 -12.37 4.79
N MET A 103 -4.33 -12.91 3.68
CA MET A 103 -5.68 -12.58 3.20
C MET A 103 -6.78 -13.13 4.11
N ALA A 104 -6.61 -14.35 4.65
CA ALA A 104 -7.63 -15.03 5.45
C ALA A 104 -7.63 -14.66 6.95
N GLN A 105 -6.49 -14.31 7.54
CA GLN A 105 -6.32 -14.25 9.00
C GLN A 105 -5.86 -12.89 9.57
N GLY A 106 -5.66 -11.83 8.78
CA GLY A 106 -5.19 -10.58 9.38
C GLY A 106 -5.35 -9.31 8.55
N GLY A 107 -4.71 -9.23 7.38
CA GLY A 107 -4.60 -7.97 6.65
C GLY A 107 -5.93 -7.47 6.12
N MET A 108 -6.67 -8.30 5.38
CA MET A 108 -7.87 -7.83 4.69
C MET A 108 -9.12 -7.77 5.59
N THR A 109 -9.06 -8.33 6.80
CA THR A 109 -10.13 -8.32 7.83
C THR A 109 -9.88 -7.33 8.97
N ALA A 110 -8.73 -6.63 8.96
CA ALA A 110 -8.44 -5.60 9.96
C ALA A 110 -9.43 -4.43 9.84
N ASP A 111 -9.88 -3.91 10.98
CA ASP A 111 -10.69 -2.70 11.04
C ASP A 111 -9.79 -1.49 10.77
N TYR A 112 -9.56 -1.19 9.49
CA TYR A 112 -8.71 -0.09 9.06
C TYR A 112 -9.22 1.27 9.56
N ASN A 113 -10.50 1.41 9.89
CA ASN A 113 -11.01 2.63 10.51
C ASN A 113 -10.45 2.80 11.92
N LYS A 114 -10.47 1.74 12.75
CA LYS A 114 -9.84 1.77 14.08
C LYS A 114 -8.33 1.96 14.03
N ILE A 115 -7.66 1.34 13.06
CA ILE A 115 -6.21 1.52 12.88
C ILE A 115 -5.91 2.96 12.46
N ASN A 116 -6.70 3.53 11.55
CA ASN A 116 -6.56 4.92 11.14
C ASN A 116 -6.83 5.87 12.32
N GLU A 117 -7.82 5.61 13.16
CA GLU A 117 -8.06 6.36 14.40
C GLU A 117 -6.86 6.34 15.34
N ILE A 118 -6.29 5.15 15.58
CA ILE A 118 -5.09 5.00 16.42
C ILE A 118 -3.89 5.73 15.79
N ALA A 119 -3.68 5.60 14.47
CA ALA A 119 -2.59 6.28 13.76
C ALA A 119 -2.74 7.80 13.82
N ILE A 120 -3.96 8.33 13.64
CA ILE A 120 -4.27 9.75 13.77
C ILE A 120 -4.02 10.22 15.22
N GLU A 121 -4.43 9.45 16.23
CA GLU A 121 -4.21 9.80 17.63
C GLU A 121 -2.72 9.81 17.98
N LEU A 122 -1.96 8.83 17.46
CA LEU A 122 -0.52 8.76 17.62
C LEU A 122 0.17 9.95 16.96
N ASN A 123 -0.22 10.28 15.72
CA ASN A 123 0.34 11.41 14.98
C ASN A 123 0.06 12.74 15.71
N LYS A 124 -1.15 12.97 16.24
CA LYS A 124 -1.44 14.16 17.06
C LYS A 124 -0.54 14.29 18.28
N LYS A 125 -0.14 13.17 18.90
CA LYS A 125 0.80 13.17 20.04
C LYS A 125 2.25 13.41 19.60
N LEU A 126 2.60 13.01 18.38
CA LEU A 126 3.96 13.06 17.84
C LEU A 126 4.25 14.32 17.02
N GLU A 127 3.26 14.95 16.37
CA GLU A 127 3.44 16.06 15.43
C GLU A 127 4.14 17.27 16.08
N ASN A 128 3.93 17.47 17.38
CA ASN A 128 4.53 18.56 18.17
C ASN A 128 5.70 18.08 19.05
N ALA A 129 6.05 16.80 18.99
CA ALA A 129 7.14 16.24 19.78
C ALA A 129 8.47 16.73 19.22
N LYS A 130 9.22 17.48 20.04
CA LYS A 130 10.57 17.94 19.70
C LYS A 130 11.64 16.90 19.99
N LYS A 131 11.38 15.97 20.90
CA LYS A 131 12.34 14.95 21.32
C LYS A 131 11.61 13.63 21.58
N ILE A 132 12.21 12.53 21.14
CA ILE A 132 11.72 11.18 21.42
C ILE A 132 12.80 10.38 22.10
N ARG A 133 12.49 9.77 23.25
CA ARG A 133 13.39 8.88 23.96
C ARG A 133 12.85 7.45 23.87
N VAL A 134 13.63 6.55 23.29
CA VAL A 134 13.31 5.12 23.22
C VAL A 134 14.09 4.41 24.31
N VAL A 135 13.37 3.91 25.32
CA VAL A 135 13.96 3.15 26.43
C VAL A 135 13.43 1.72 26.42
N THR A 136 14.31 0.73 26.47
CA THR A 136 13.94 -0.69 26.59
C THR A 136 14.54 -1.31 27.85
N HIS A 137 13.87 -2.33 28.40
CA HIS A 137 14.38 -3.11 29.54
C HIS A 137 15.70 -3.83 29.23
N SER A 138 15.98 -4.09 27.95
CA SER A 138 17.24 -4.66 27.47
C SER A 138 18.39 -3.65 27.41
N GLY A 139 18.18 -2.40 27.82
CA GLY A 139 19.23 -1.39 27.97
C GLY A 139 19.36 -0.40 26.82
N THR A 140 18.47 -0.42 25.83
CA THR A 140 18.43 0.66 24.83
C THR A 140 17.91 1.92 25.47
N ASP A 141 18.63 3.02 25.34
CA ASP A 141 18.21 4.35 25.80
C ASP A 141 18.74 5.40 24.82
N ILE A 142 17.91 5.74 23.83
CA ILE A 142 18.28 6.61 22.71
C ILE A 142 17.36 7.83 22.70
N LEU A 143 17.95 9.02 22.61
CA LEU A 143 17.23 10.28 22.47
C LEU A 143 17.40 10.83 21.06
N PHE A 144 16.29 11.01 20.36
CA PHE A 144 16.21 11.67 19.06
C PHE A 144 15.77 13.12 19.26
N ASP A 145 16.48 14.05 18.62
CA ASP A 145 16.04 15.44 18.47
C ASP A 145 15.34 15.58 17.12
N LEU A 146 14.12 16.10 17.14
CA LEU A 146 13.21 16.16 16.00
C LEU A 146 12.95 17.60 15.56
N GLU A 147 13.69 18.57 16.12
CA GLU A 147 13.52 19.97 15.77
C GLU A 147 13.83 20.19 14.27
N GLY A 148 12.80 20.58 13.51
CA GLY A 148 12.89 20.79 12.06
C GLY A 148 12.51 19.59 11.18
N CYS A 149 12.20 18.43 11.77
CA CYS A 149 11.74 17.27 11.02
C CYS A 149 10.23 17.31 10.73
N LYS A 150 9.80 16.71 9.61
CA LYS A 150 8.38 16.61 9.23
C LYS A 150 7.90 15.19 9.35
N TRP A 151 6.86 14.97 10.14
CA TRP A 151 6.25 13.66 10.31
C TRP A 151 5.53 13.20 9.04
N HIS A 152 5.83 11.99 8.59
CA HIS A 152 5.15 11.33 7.49
C HIS A 152 4.38 10.11 8.02
N MET A 153 3.08 10.04 7.70
CA MET A 153 2.18 8.98 8.17
C MET A 153 1.82 8.04 7.01
N ASP A 154 2.09 6.74 7.17
CA ASP A 154 1.56 5.68 6.29
C ASP A 154 0.49 4.89 7.07
N THR A 155 -0.78 5.14 6.76
CA THR A 155 -1.93 4.48 7.42
C THR A 155 -2.32 3.17 6.76
N GLY A 156 -1.65 2.75 5.69
CA GLY A 156 -2.12 1.64 4.86
C GLY A 156 -3.38 1.95 4.07
N MET A 157 -3.92 3.18 4.09
CA MET A 157 -5.12 3.55 3.32
C MET A 157 -4.75 4.48 2.17
N SER A 158 -5.32 4.24 0.99
CA SER A 158 -5.16 5.10 -0.20
C SER A 158 -6.52 5.57 -0.66
N LEU A 159 -7.06 6.60 0.01
CA LEU A 159 -8.42 7.08 -0.22
C LEU A 159 -8.49 8.30 -1.15
N GLU A 160 -7.41 9.09 -1.25
CA GLU A 160 -7.37 10.28 -2.11
C GLU A 160 -6.60 10.02 -3.42
N PRO A 161 -6.98 10.70 -4.54
CA PRO A 161 -6.25 10.61 -5.79
C PRO A 161 -4.76 10.96 -5.63
N GLY A 162 -3.89 10.13 -6.21
CA GLY A 162 -2.43 10.30 -6.13
C GLY A 162 -1.77 9.81 -4.84
N CYS A 163 -2.52 9.27 -3.88
CA CYS A 163 -1.95 8.63 -2.69
C CYS A 163 -1.45 7.20 -2.98
N SER A 164 -0.49 6.77 -2.16
CA SER A 164 0.00 5.40 -2.11
C SER A 164 0.20 4.95 -0.67
N ALA A 165 -0.14 3.71 -0.36
CA ALA A 165 0.04 3.16 0.98
C ALA A 165 0.58 1.72 0.91
N ALA A 166 1.36 1.34 1.92
CA ALA A 166 1.82 -0.03 2.11
C ALA A 166 0.94 -0.72 3.17
N ILE A 167 -0.02 -1.54 2.74
CA ILE A 167 -1.03 -2.11 3.64
C ILE A 167 -0.47 -3.09 4.69
N PHE A 168 0.69 -3.69 4.41
CA PHE A 168 1.36 -4.58 5.36
C PHE A 168 2.55 -3.93 6.07
N ARG A 169 2.76 -2.61 5.90
CA ARG A 169 3.87 -1.87 6.49
C ARG A 169 3.32 -0.58 7.10
N GLN A 170 2.76 -0.69 8.29
CA GLN A 170 2.31 0.47 9.07
C GLN A 170 3.49 0.97 9.91
N GLU A 171 4.18 2.00 9.42
CA GLU A 171 5.31 2.62 10.10
C GLU A 171 5.15 4.15 10.04
N SER A 172 5.41 4.83 11.15
CA SER A 172 5.58 6.28 11.18
C SER A 172 7.08 6.56 11.18
N PHE A 173 7.55 7.33 10.21
CA PHE A 173 8.94 7.71 10.12
C PHE A 173 9.07 9.23 10.02
N ILE A 174 10.25 9.70 10.39
CA ILE A 174 10.64 11.10 10.47
C ILE A 174 11.48 11.45 9.24
#